data_AF-A0ABD0R0S9-F1
#
_entry.id   AF-A0ABD0R0S9-F1
#
_cell.length_a   1.000
_cell.length_b   1.000
_cell.length_c   1.000
_cell.angle_alpha   90.00
_cell.angle_beta   90.00
_cell.angle_gamma   90.00
#
_symmetry.space_group_name_H-M   'P 1'
#
loop_
_entity.id
_entity.type
_entity.pdbx_description
1 polymer ?
#
loop_
_entity_poly.entity_id
_entity_poly.type
_entity_poly.pdbx_seq_one_letter_code
_entity_poly.pdbx_strand_id
1 'polypeptide(L)' 'CDLWSLGVIVYVMLCGYPPFYSKHHSRTIPKDMRKKIMTGSFDFPEEEWSQISEMAKDIVR' A
#
# COMPACT_ATOMS: atom_id res chain seq x y z
N CYS A 1 6.83 -16.46 -3.65
CA CYS A 1 5.62 -15.82 -4.20
C CYS A 1 4.99 -14.88 -3.15
N ASP A 2 5.55 -14.78 -1.94
CA ASP A 2 4.77 -14.47 -0.73
C ASP A 2 5.20 -13.15 -0.06
N LEU A 3 6.40 -12.65 -0.37
CA LEU A 3 6.93 -11.41 0.19
C LEU A 3 6.12 -10.18 -0.23
N TRP A 4 5.63 -10.15 -1.48
CA TRP A 4 4.77 -9.07 -1.97
C TRP A 4 3.46 -9.00 -1.19
N SER A 5 2.81 -10.15 -1.02
CA SER A 5 1.57 -10.25 -0.25
C SER A 5 1.80 -9.93 1.24
N LEU A 6 2.94 -10.33 1.81
CA LEU A 6 3.32 -9.98 3.18
C LEU A 6 3.49 -8.47 3.35
N GLY A 7 4.19 -7.78 2.44
CA GLY A 7 4.32 -6.32 2.47
C GLY A 7 2.96 -5.61 2.44
N VAL A 8 2.04 -6.08 1.59
CA VAL A 8 0.66 -5.56 1.53
C VAL A 8 -0.11 -5.81 2.84
N ILE A 9 0.01 -6.99 3.44
CA ILE A 9 -0.64 -7.32 4.71
C ILE A 9 -0.09 -6.45 5.84
N VAL A 10 1.24 -6.29 5.93
CA VAL A 10 1.89 -5.46 6.94
C VAL A 10 1.49 -3.99 6.76
N TYR A 11 1.42 -3.48 5.53
CA TYR A 11 0.92 -2.13 5.25
C TYR A 11 -0.49 -1.93 5.83
N VAL A 12 -1.41 -2.87 5.57
CA VAL A 12 -2.79 -2.80 6.06
C VAL A 12 -2.85 -2.90 7.60
N MET A 13 -2.00 -3.72 8.22
CA MET A 13 -1.94 -3.82 9.69
C MET A 13 -1.47 -2.52 10.36
N LEU A 14 -0.61 -1.75 9.69
CA LEU A 14 -0.01 -0.54 10.25
C LEU A 14 -0.92 0.70 10.11
N CYS A 15 -1.59 0.87 8.97
CA CYS A 15 -2.38 2.09 8.71
C CYS A 15 -3.88 1.84 8.47
N GLY A 16 -4.32 0.57 8.37
CA GLY A 16 -5.75 0.21 8.28
C GLY A 16 -6.37 0.27 6.88
N TYR A 17 -5.60 0.53 5.83
CA TYR A 17 -6.08 0.58 4.44
C TYR A 17 -5.09 -0.03 3.45
N PRO A 18 -5.54 -0.50 2.27
CA PRO A 18 -4.64 -1.08 1.28
C PRO A 18 -3.77 -0.01 0.60
N PRO A 19 -2.50 -0.32 0.25
CA PRO A 19 -1.57 0.63 -0.37
C PRO A 19 -2.01 1.10 -1.76
N PHE A 20 -2.89 0.34 -2.42
CA PHE A 20 -3.42 0.65 -3.75
C PHE A 20 -4.94 0.86 -3.66
N TYR A 21 -5.37 2.08 -3.33
CA TYR A 21 -6.78 2.46 -3.30
C TYR A 21 -7.14 3.44 -4.43
N SER A 22 -8.35 3.31 -4.99
CA SER A 22 -8.90 4.29 -5.93
C SER A 22 -10.13 4.96 -5.32
N LYS A 23 -10.20 6.29 -5.40
CA LYS A 23 -11.36 7.08 -4.96
C LYS A 23 -12.61 6.78 -5.80
N HIS A 24 -12.46 6.19 -6.98
CA HIS A 24 -13.57 5.78 -7.83
C HIS A 24 -13.93 4.32 -7.53
N HIS A 25 -15.08 4.12 -6.87
CA HIS A 25 -15.73 2.81 -6.74
C HIS A 25 -16.16 2.32 -8.13
N SER A 26 -15.23 1.74 -8.88
CA SER A 26 -15.53 1.00 -10.10
C SER A 26 -15.57 -0.49 -9.80
N ARG A 27 -16.50 -1.22 -10.42
CA ARG A 27 -16.55 -2.69 -10.37
C ARG A 27 -15.29 -3.33 -10.96
N THR A 28 -14.50 -2.57 -11.71
CA THR A 28 -13.25 -3.00 -12.36
C THR A 28 -12.05 -2.28 -11.75
N ILE A 29 -10.93 -3.00 -11.59
CA ILE A 29 -9.64 -2.39 -11.19
C ILE A 29 -9.27 -1.28 -12.20
N PRO A 30 -9.15 -0.01 -11.77
CA PRO A 30 -8.77 1.08 -12.67
C PRO A 30 -7.39 0.84 -13.28
N LYS A 31 -7.18 1.30 -14.51
CA LYS A 31 -5.88 1.16 -15.21
C LYS A 31 -4.72 1.73 -14.40
N ASP A 32 -4.95 2.85 -13.70
CA ASP A 32 -3.95 3.48 -12.84
C ASP A 32 -3.58 2.62 -11.63
N MET A 33 -4.56 1.94 -11.02
CA MET A 33 -4.32 1.03 -9.91
C MET A 33 -3.51 -0.19 -10.38
N ARG A 34 -3.85 -0.75 -11.54
CA ARG A 34 -3.07 -1.84 -12.14
C ARG A 34 -1.64 -1.40 -12.41
N LYS A 35 -1.42 -0.19 -12.93
CA LYS A 35 -0.09 0.36 -13.14
C LYS A 35 0.68 0.48 -11.83
N LYS A 36 0.07 1.04 -10.78
CA LYS A 36 0.68 1.15 -9.44
C LYS A 36 1.08 -0.19 -8.85
N ILE A 37 0.23 -1.22 -8.98
CA ILE A 37 0.54 -2.59 -8.55
C ILE A 37 1.74 -3.15 -9.34
N MET A 38 1.73 -2.99 -10.66
CA MET A 38 2.81 -3.48 -11.53
C MET A 38 4.13 -2.74 -11.29
N THR A 39 4.10 -1.46 -10.91
CA THR A 39 5.29 -0.66 -10.61
C THR A 39 5.67 -0.68 -9.13
N GLY A 40 4.89 -1.30 -8.24
CA GLY A 40 5.09 -1.22 -6.80
C GLY A 40 5.02 0.21 -6.24
N SER A 41 4.24 1.09 -6.86
CA SER A 41 4.18 2.51 -6.49
C SER A 41 3.05 2.76 -5.48
N PHE A 42 3.45 3.03 -4.24
CA PHE A 42 2.60 3.42 -3.12
C PHE A 42 3.34 4.45 -2.26
N ASP A 43 2.58 5.16 -1.42
CA ASP A 43 3.08 6.26 -0.59
C ASP A 43 2.82 5.95 0.89
N PHE A 44 3.52 6.65 1.78
CA PHE A 44 3.29 6.60 3.24
C PHE A 44 2.78 7.97 3.71
N PRO A 45 1.46 8.21 3.75
CA PRO A 45 0.92 9.51 4.14
C PRO A 45 1.25 9.86 5.59
N GLU A 46 1.66 11.11 5.85
CA GLU A 46 2.09 11.53 7.20
C GLU A 46 0.98 11.43 8.25
N GLU A 47 -0.29 11.51 7.86
CA GLU A 47 -1.44 11.41 8.77
C GLU A 47 -1.40 10.10 9.58
N GLU A 48 -1.20 8.96 8.92
CA GLU A 48 -1.11 7.66 9.61
C GLU A 48 0.32 7.18 9.85
N TRP A 49 1.29 7.61 9.03
CA TRP A 49 2.66 7.09 9.05
C TRP A 49 3.68 7.96 9.79
N SER A 50 3.27 9.11 10.35
CA SER A 50 4.15 9.97 11.16
C SER A 50 4.66 9.29 12.44
N GLN A 51 3.85 8.42 13.04
CA GLN A 51 4.19 7.72 14.29
C GLN A 51 4.82 6.34 14.05
N ILE A 52 4.87 5.87 12.79
CA ILE A 52 5.40 4.56 12.43
C ILE A 52 6.93 4.66 12.23
N SER A 53 7.67 3.71 12.80
CA SER A 53 9.12 3.68 12.71
C SER A 53 9.62 3.50 11.27
N GLU A 54 10.78 4.08 10.96
CA GLU A 54 11.40 3.91 9.64
C GLU A 54 11.74 2.45 9.32
N MET A 55 12.06 1.64 10.34
CA MET A 55 12.30 0.22 10.18
C MET A 55 11.03 -0.53 9.71
N ALA A 56 9.85 -0.15 10.23
CA ALA A 56 8.60 -0.74 9.77
C ALA A 56 8.27 -0.33 8.33
N LYS A 57 8.56 0.92 7.94
CA LYS A 57 8.44 1.37 6.54
C LYS A 57 9.39 0.62 5.61
N ASP A 58 10.59 0.30 6.08
CA ASP A 58 11.58 -0.47 5.31
C ASP A 58 11.13 -1.91 5.03
N ILE A 59 10.46 -2.55 6.00
CA ILE A 59 9.89 -3.90 5.83
C ILE A 59 8.79 -3.94 4.76
N VAL A 60 8.10 -2.83 4.53
CA VAL A 60 6.96 -2.73 3.60
C VAL A 60 7.39 -2.40 2.17
N ARG A 61 8.58 -1.82 1.97
CA ARG A 61 9.16 -1.49 0.65
C ARG A 61 9.58 -2.75 -0.12
#